data_AF-A0A7C4R5S8-F1
#
_entry.id   AF-A0A7C4R5S8-F1
#
_cell.length_a   1.000
_cell.length_b   1.000
_cell.length_c   1.000
_cell.angle_alpha   90.00
_cell.angle_beta   90.00
_cell.angle_gamma   90.00
#
_symmetry.space_group_name_H-M   'P 1'
#
loop_
_entity.id
_entity.type
_entity.pdbx_description
1 polymer ?
#
loop_
_entity_poly.entity_id
_entity_poly.type
_entity_poly.pdbx_seq_one_letter_code
_entity_poly.pdbx_strand_id
1 'polypeptide(L)'
;MDEKTFLVIEKMIQRISWKFNISGYDYEDILQEARIAAIEIIEKKGIDSDNIDEYMGLINVAVRGALSNLRKANQAQKRSALNNAISLDAVISDESDVSLLDFIPAKEEMTETVLRETLEKVKNIAIKTKDKRAIRGVIHCLVELLNISVDNISKEINYYSFKENGLGYFLWIFFNNSPYRALSMAYPQITVESMKKAPNGYWSGRIGKSRGVRKLRKLLEESGYEKELFPSIVCESFIENNGLSRPYQAHFNSSPFHFLDAAYPRQFKPWEMNWTPSEFMNTKMAKKAVRWVVEKRLGILLSEMHPHDVWREKVALRVTKEKLCEHGLRGFVKHFGDNSETLMRLVYPGKFQEWDFQRKGEWQGEAGRKLAAKATRWVIEDYSGLHPQSPKIDWRFFVENGLYGMISAKSLGFNSSPKAALQNAYPDMRFD
;
A
#
# COMPACT_ATOMS: atom_id res chain seq x y z
N MET A 1 11.44 -8.72 39.87
CA MET A 1 10.15 -8.05 39.61
C MET A 1 9.26 -8.99 38.82
N ASP A 2 8.03 -9.22 39.27
CA ASP A 2 7.06 -10.10 38.62
C ASP A 2 6.33 -9.40 37.44
N GLU A 3 5.69 -10.20 36.58
CA GLU A 3 5.04 -9.76 35.33
C GLU A 3 3.82 -8.85 35.56
N LYS A 4 3.19 -8.93 36.74
CA LYS A 4 2.02 -8.12 37.08
C LYS A 4 2.44 -6.71 37.48
N THR A 5 3.49 -6.59 38.28
CA THR A 5 4.17 -5.32 38.62
C THR A 5 4.61 -4.57 37.36
N PHE A 6 5.18 -5.29 36.41
CA PHE A 6 5.63 -4.77 35.11
C PHE A 6 4.53 -4.04 34.31
N LEU A 7 3.36 -4.67 34.14
CA LEU A 7 2.30 -4.15 33.26
C LEU A 7 1.67 -2.86 33.80
N VAL A 8 1.64 -2.71 35.13
CA VAL A 8 1.09 -1.54 35.81
C VAL A 8 1.96 -0.31 35.60
N ILE A 9 3.29 -0.45 35.76
CA ILE A 9 4.23 0.67 35.72
C ILE A 9 4.48 1.14 34.28
N GLU A 10 4.53 0.22 33.31
CA GLU A 10 4.84 0.54 31.91
C GLU A 10 3.84 1.54 31.30
N LYS A 11 2.55 1.40 31.60
CA LYS A 11 1.52 2.37 31.16
C LYS A 11 1.74 3.76 31.74
N MET A 12 2.24 3.86 32.97
CA MET A 12 2.56 5.13 33.60
C MET A 12 3.81 5.76 32.98
N ILE A 13 4.86 4.97 32.78
CA ILE A 13 6.12 5.41 32.17
C ILE A 13 5.85 6.01 30.78
N GLN A 14 5.09 5.31 29.94
CA GLN A 14 4.71 5.82 28.61
C GLN A 14 4.00 7.18 28.69
N ARG A 15 3.05 7.35 29.61
CA ARG A 15 2.35 8.63 29.79
C ARG A 15 3.27 9.76 30.25
N ILE A 16 4.29 9.46 31.06
CA ILE A 16 5.25 10.45 31.54
C ILE A 16 6.22 10.80 30.43
N SER A 17 6.88 9.81 29.81
CA SER A 17 7.88 9.99 28.75
C SER A 17 7.32 10.75 27.55
N TRP A 18 6.04 10.57 27.22
CA TRP A 18 5.40 11.27 26.10
C TRP A 18 5.33 12.80 26.29
N LYS A 19 5.43 13.28 27.53
CA LYS A 19 5.45 14.70 27.87
C LYS A 19 6.85 15.33 27.79
N PHE A 20 7.90 14.53 27.62
CA PHE A 20 9.27 15.01 27.54
C PHE A 20 9.74 15.02 26.08
N ASN A 21 10.39 16.12 25.69
CA ASN A 21 11.02 16.26 24.38
C ASN A 21 12.47 16.72 24.58
N ILE A 22 13.43 15.86 24.24
CA ILE A 22 14.85 16.04 24.49
C ILE A 22 15.58 15.98 23.14
N SER A 23 16.28 17.06 22.78
CA SER A 23 16.92 17.22 21.47
C SER A 23 17.95 16.12 21.20
N GLY A 24 17.78 15.31 20.15
CA GLY A 24 18.73 14.23 19.81
C GLY A 24 18.48 12.91 20.54
N TYR A 25 17.41 12.85 21.34
CA TYR A 25 16.87 11.62 21.91
C TYR A 25 15.53 11.37 21.22
N ASP A 26 15.34 10.17 20.69
CA ASP A 26 14.03 9.76 20.21
C ASP A 26 13.12 9.38 21.39
N TYR A 27 11.82 9.16 21.13
CA TYR A 27 10.86 8.82 22.18
C TYR A 27 11.25 7.54 22.94
N GLU A 28 11.97 6.63 22.29
CA GLU A 28 12.36 5.34 22.84
C GLU A 28 13.59 5.49 23.73
N ASP A 29 14.52 6.39 23.41
CA ASP A 29 15.62 6.78 24.30
C ASP A 29 15.07 7.42 25.60
N ILE A 30 14.03 8.25 25.49
CA ILE A 30 13.34 8.85 26.65
C ILE A 30 12.59 7.79 27.47
N LEU A 31 11.99 6.79 26.81
CA LEU A 31 11.37 5.65 27.50
C LEU A 31 12.41 4.80 28.23
N GLN A 32 13.58 4.58 27.64
CA GLN A 32 14.64 3.77 28.24
C GLN A 32 15.14 4.40 29.55
N GLU A 33 15.43 5.69 29.54
CA GLU A 33 15.89 6.44 30.72
C GLU A 33 14.82 6.49 31.81
N ALA A 34 13.55 6.60 31.42
CA ALA A 34 12.42 6.52 32.34
C ALA A 34 12.28 5.15 33.00
N ARG A 35 12.41 4.06 32.23
CA ARG A 35 12.34 2.68 32.74
C ARG A 35 13.49 2.40 33.71
N ILE A 36 14.69 2.83 33.36
CA ILE A 36 15.88 2.74 34.21
C ILE A 36 15.62 3.37 35.58
N ALA A 37 15.10 4.60 35.61
CA ALA A 37 14.84 5.32 36.85
C ALA A 37 13.74 4.67 37.71
N ALA A 38 12.73 4.09 37.07
CA ALA A 38 11.69 3.35 37.77
C ALA A 38 12.25 2.09 38.45
N ILE A 39 13.09 1.33 37.75
CA ILE A 39 13.71 0.09 38.25
C ILE A 39 14.60 0.39 39.47
N GLU A 40 15.43 1.44 39.40
CA GLU A 40 16.33 1.80 40.51
C GLU A 40 15.58 2.07 41.81
N ILE A 41 14.39 2.68 41.75
CA ILE A 41 13.55 2.91 42.93
C ILE A 41 12.88 1.64 43.42
N ILE A 42 12.40 0.80 42.49
CA ILE A 42 11.76 -0.48 42.81
C ILE A 42 12.72 -1.39 43.55
N GLU A 43 13.95 -1.52 43.06
CA GLU A 43 14.98 -2.34 43.70
C GLU A 43 15.43 -1.74 45.04
N LYS A 44 15.65 -0.41 45.09
CA LYS A 44 16.09 0.26 46.33
C LYS A 44 15.06 0.17 47.45
N LYS A 45 13.77 0.07 47.13
CA LYS A 45 12.67 0.04 48.10
C LYS A 45 12.06 -1.34 48.29
N GLY A 46 12.53 -2.36 47.57
CA GLY A 46 11.99 -3.71 47.65
C GLY A 46 10.51 -3.78 47.23
N ILE A 47 10.14 -3.05 46.17
CA ILE A 47 8.75 -2.96 45.70
C ILE A 47 8.40 -4.23 44.90
N ASP A 48 7.22 -4.79 45.15
CA ASP A 48 6.68 -5.98 44.51
C ASP A 48 5.22 -5.77 44.08
N SER A 49 4.56 -6.85 43.63
CA SER A 49 3.18 -6.80 43.11
C SER A 49 2.13 -6.50 44.17
N ASP A 50 2.45 -6.71 45.44
CA ASP A 50 1.49 -6.58 46.55
C ASP A 50 1.47 -5.14 47.08
N ASN A 51 2.59 -4.40 46.96
CA ASN A 51 2.72 -3.03 47.49
C ASN A 51 2.89 -1.94 46.41
N ILE A 52 2.94 -2.29 45.13
CA ILE A 52 3.20 -1.36 44.01
C ILE A 52 2.34 -0.08 44.03
N ASP A 53 1.04 -0.20 44.32
CA ASP A 53 0.09 0.91 44.25
C ASP A 53 0.42 2.03 45.25
N GLU A 54 0.98 1.68 46.42
CA GLU A 54 1.42 2.64 47.44
C GLU A 54 2.64 3.45 47.00
N TYR A 55 3.48 2.86 46.16
CA TYR A 55 4.73 3.47 45.68
C TYR A 55 4.62 4.10 44.29
N MET A 56 3.46 4.03 43.63
CA MET A 56 3.25 4.62 42.30
C MET A 56 3.59 6.11 42.25
N GLY A 57 3.28 6.87 43.31
CA GLY A 57 3.64 8.28 43.44
C GLY A 57 5.16 8.50 43.46
N LEU A 58 5.88 7.67 44.22
CA LEU A 58 7.34 7.72 44.34
C LEU A 58 8.02 7.40 43.01
N ILE A 59 7.58 6.32 42.34
CA ILE A 59 8.10 5.91 41.04
C ILE A 59 7.88 7.03 40.01
N ASN A 60 6.71 7.66 40.01
CA ASN A 60 6.40 8.78 39.12
C ASN A 60 7.38 9.96 39.30
N VAL A 61 7.65 10.35 40.54
CA VAL A 61 8.59 11.44 40.87
C VAL A 61 10.00 11.11 40.40
N ALA A 62 10.46 9.87 40.64
CA ALA A 62 11.79 9.44 40.24
C ALA A 62 11.98 9.43 38.71
N VAL A 63 10.99 8.89 37.98
CA VAL A 63 10.98 8.90 36.51
C VAL A 63 11.05 10.33 35.97
N ARG A 64 10.21 11.23 36.48
CA ARG A 64 10.24 12.65 36.06
C ARG A 64 11.56 13.33 36.40
N GLY A 65 12.13 13.03 37.56
CA GLY A 65 13.43 13.54 38.00
C GLY A 65 14.56 13.13 37.06
N ALA A 66 14.62 11.85 36.70
CA ALA A 66 15.61 11.32 35.78
C ALA A 66 15.52 11.96 34.38
N LEU A 67 14.32 12.05 33.81
CA LEU A 67 14.14 12.70 32.49
C LEU A 67 14.46 14.19 32.51
N SER A 68 14.17 14.88 33.61
CA SER A 68 14.56 16.28 33.80
C SER A 68 16.09 16.45 33.86
N ASN A 69 16.78 15.56 34.56
CA ASN A 69 18.24 15.55 34.64
C ASN A 69 18.89 15.20 33.29
N LEU A 70 18.33 14.23 32.56
CA LEU A 70 18.75 13.88 31.20
C LEU A 70 18.67 15.08 30.26
N ARG A 71 17.56 15.83 30.31
CA ARG A 71 17.39 17.05 29.51
C ARG A 71 18.45 18.11 29.84
N LYS A 72 18.78 18.29 31.13
CA LYS A 72 19.84 19.21 31.58
C LYS A 72 21.23 18.76 31.13
N ALA A 73 21.54 17.47 31.27
CA ALA A 73 22.82 16.89 30.86
C ALA A 73 23.06 17.03 29.35
N ASN A 74 22.04 16.78 28.53
CA ASN A 74 22.12 16.96 27.08
C ASN A 74 22.31 18.43 26.67
N GLN A 75 21.64 19.37 27.36
CA GLN A 75 21.90 20.81 27.15
C GLN A 75 23.34 21.21 27.50
N ALA A 76 23.96 20.55 28.49
CA ALA A 76 25.36 20.76 28.84
C ALA A 76 26.34 20.07 27.86
N GLN A 77 26.04 18.86 27.39
CA GLN A 77 26.87 18.10 26.44
C GLN A 77 27.02 18.78 25.08
N LYS A 78 26.05 19.58 24.62
CA LYS A 78 26.20 20.43 23.42
C LYS A 78 27.39 21.41 23.50
N ARG A 79 28.04 21.56 24.67
CA ARG A 79 29.21 22.42 24.90
C ARG A 79 30.56 21.67 24.93
N SER A 80 30.60 20.34 24.98
CA SER A 80 31.88 19.58 25.04
C SER A 80 31.81 18.24 24.30
N ALA A 81 32.37 18.15 23.11
CA ALA A 81 32.47 16.86 22.40
C ALA A 81 33.89 16.70 21.88
N LEU A 82 34.62 15.66 22.36
CA LEU A 82 35.49 14.75 21.57
C LEU A 82 36.50 13.87 22.35
N ASN A 83 36.59 13.87 23.69
CA ASN A 83 37.77 13.27 24.35
C ASN A 83 37.73 11.78 24.81
N ASN A 84 36.66 11.00 24.66
CA ASN A 84 36.58 9.70 25.35
C ASN A 84 36.28 8.49 24.44
N ALA A 85 37.30 7.98 23.74
CA ALA A 85 37.33 6.58 23.28
C ALA A 85 38.53 5.85 23.89
N ILE A 86 38.31 4.66 24.47
CA ILE A 86 39.33 3.87 25.20
C ILE A 86 39.74 2.64 24.37
N SER A 87 41.05 2.43 24.26
CA SER A 87 41.73 1.32 23.56
C SER A 87 41.37 -0.06 24.14
N LEU A 88 41.42 -1.10 23.30
CA LEU A 88 41.22 -2.50 23.69
C LEU A 88 42.40 -3.07 24.49
N ASP A 89 43.57 -2.44 24.41
CA ASP A 89 44.78 -2.77 25.18
C ASP A 89 44.81 -2.07 26.55
N ALA A 90 43.73 -1.40 26.95
CA ALA A 90 43.68 -0.68 28.21
C ALA A 90 43.61 -1.66 29.39
N VAL A 91 44.63 -1.59 30.26
CA VAL A 91 44.74 -2.39 31.50
C VAL A 91 43.66 -1.97 32.49
N ILE A 92 43.00 -2.95 33.11
CA ILE A 92 41.77 -2.74 33.91
C ILE A 92 42.09 -2.46 35.39
N SER A 93 43.31 -2.70 35.87
CA SER A 93 43.78 -2.31 37.22
C SER A 93 45.31 -2.22 37.31
N ASP A 94 45.84 -1.32 38.15
CA ASP A 94 47.29 -1.12 38.34
C ASP A 94 48.01 -2.28 39.06
N GLU A 95 47.28 -3.29 39.55
CA GLU A 95 47.83 -4.43 40.29
C GLU A 95 47.88 -5.74 39.48
N SER A 96 47.40 -5.75 38.23
CA SER A 96 47.55 -6.91 37.35
C SER A 96 47.46 -6.52 35.87
N ASP A 97 48.35 -7.10 35.04
CA ASP A 97 48.45 -6.90 33.59
C ASP A 97 47.28 -7.55 32.81
N VAL A 98 46.06 -7.55 33.37
CA VAL A 98 44.88 -8.13 32.73
C VAL A 98 44.23 -7.07 31.82
N SER A 99 44.21 -7.38 30.54
CA SER A 99 43.62 -6.56 29.48
C SER A 99 42.20 -7.03 29.14
N LEU A 100 41.45 -6.22 28.40
CA LEU A 100 40.11 -6.59 27.92
C LEU A 100 40.10 -7.78 26.96
N LEU A 101 41.26 -8.16 26.38
CA LEU A 101 41.44 -9.33 25.52
C LEU A 101 41.36 -10.65 26.30
N ASP A 102 41.72 -10.65 27.59
CA ASP A 102 41.82 -11.85 28.41
C ASP A 102 40.45 -12.44 28.82
N PHE A 103 39.35 -11.73 28.50
CA PHE A 103 37.98 -12.16 28.74
C PHE A 103 37.30 -12.78 27.51
N ILE A 104 38.03 -13.02 26.42
CA ILE A 104 37.53 -13.69 25.22
C ILE A 104 38.05 -15.15 25.23
N PRO A 105 37.20 -16.16 25.49
CA PRO A 105 37.65 -17.55 25.55
C PRO A 105 38.06 -18.09 24.16
N ALA A 106 39.08 -18.94 24.14
CA ALA A 106 39.57 -19.61 22.92
C ALA A 106 38.56 -20.68 22.42
N LYS A 107 38.44 -20.79 21.10
CA LYS A 107 37.37 -21.49 20.37
C LYS A 107 37.26 -23.01 20.60
N GLU A 108 38.20 -23.63 21.32
CA GLU A 108 38.35 -25.08 21.43
C GLU A 108 37.79 -25.69 22.74
N GLU A 109 37.38 -24.89 23.73
CA GLU A 109 36.82 -25.36 25.03
C GLU A 109 35.35 -24.94 25.30
N MET A 110 34.63 -24.48 24.28
CA MET A 110 33.24 -24.01 24.45
C MET A 110 32.23 -25.17 24.46
N THR A 111 31.93 -25.70 25.65
CA THR A 111 30.72 -26.52 25.86
C THR A 111 29.48 -25.63 26.01
N GLU A 112 28.29 -26.12 25.63
CA GLU A 112 27.03 -25.38 25.76
C GLU A 112 26.79 -24.86 27.19
N THR A 113 27.20 -25.63 28.19
CA THR A 113 27.16 -25.28 29.62
C THR A 113 27.98 -24.03 29.92
N VAL A 114 29.23 -23.98 29.45
CA VAL A 114 30.12 -22.82 29.65
C VAL A 114 29.57 -21.57 28.96
N LEU A 115 28.97 -21.73 27.77
CA LEU A 115 28.32 -20.62 27.06
C LEU A 115 27.10 -20.07 27.80
N ARG A 116 26.27 -20.94 28.39
CA ARG A 116 25.10 -20.53 29.19
C ARG A 116 25.52 -19.80 30.46
N GLU A 117 26.54 -20.30 31.16
CA GLU A 117 27.10 -19.62 32.33
C GLU A 117 27.70 -18.26 31.98
N THR A 118 28.43 -18.19 30.85
CA THR A 118 29.01 -16.94 30.35
C THR A 118 27.94 -15.94 29.96
N LEU A 119 26.89 -16.39 29.25
CA LEU A 119 25.74 -15.57 28.89
C LEU A 119 25.08 -14.98 30.14
N GLU A 120 24.90 -15.77 31.19
CA GLU A 120 24.29 -15.30 32.44
C GLU A 120 25.15 -14.25 33.14
N LYS A 121 26.47 -14.46 33.22
CA LYS A 121 27.42 -13.51 33.80
C LYS A 121 27.42 -12.18 33.02
N VAL A 122 27.56 -12.24 31.70
CA VAL A 122 27.59 -11.04 30.84
C VAL A 122 26.25 -10.31 30.86
N LYS A 123 25.13 -11.04 30.91
CA LYS A 123 23.78 -10.47 31.06
C LYS A 123 23.66 -9.67 32.37
N ASN A 124 24.12 -10.24 33.48
CA ASN A 124 24.06 -9.57 34.79
C ASN A 124 24.95 -8.33 34.84
N ILE A 125 26.14 -8.39 34.24
CA ILE A 125 27.02 -7.22 34.09
C ILE A 125 26.33 -6.15 33.24
N ALA A 126 25.78 -6.52 32.09
CA ALA A 126 25.12 -5.59 31.18
C ALA A 126 23.91 -4.89 31.82
N ILE A 127 23.10 -5.61 32.60
CA ILE A 127 21.97 -5.03 33.35
C ILE A 127 22.47 -4.06 34.43
N LYS A 128 23.53 -4.44 35.17
CA LYS A 128 24.08 -3.63 36.26
C LYS A 128 24.78 -2.36 35.77
N THR A 129 25.64 -2.48 34.76
CA THR A 129 26.49 -1.37 34.28
C THR A 129 25.82 -0.56 33.18
N LYS A 130 24.87 -1.15 32.45
CA LYS A 130 24.25 -0.58 31.24
C LYS A 130 25.27 -0.20 30.16
N ASP A 131 26.48 -0.78 30.23
CA ASP A 131 27.54 -0.50 29.28
C ASP A 131 27.20 -1.11 27.91
N LYS A 132 27.41 -0.32 26.86
CA LYS A 132 27.10 -0.71 25.48
C LYS A 132 27.93 -1.92 25.04
N ARG A 133 29.16 -2.09 25.53
CA ARG A 133 29.99 -3.25 25.19
C ARG A 133 29.45 -4.51 25.85
N ALA A 134 29.10 -4.44 27.14
CA ALA A 134 28.47 -5.56 27.84
C ALA A 134 27.13 -5.96 27.19
N ILE A 135 26.27 -4.99 26.85
CA ILE A 135 25.00 -5.24 26.15
C ILE A 135 25.24 -5.94 24.80
N ARG A 136 26.24 -5.50 24.04
CA ARG A 136 26.65 -6.14 22.78
C ARG A 136 27.16 -7.56 23.01
N GLY A 137 27.95 -7.78 24.06
CA GLY A 137 28.48 -9.09 24.45
C GLY A 137 27.38 -10.12 24.69
N VAL A 138 26.28 -9.75 25.34
CA VAL A 138 25.11 -10.64 25.54
C VAL A 138 24.57 -11.16 24.22
N ILE A 139 24.48 -10.31 23.20
CA ILE A 139 23.94 -10.68 21.88
C ILE A 139 24.91 -11.63 21.16
N HIS A 140 26.22 -11.39 21.25
CA HIS A 140 27.23 -12.30 20.71
C HIS A 140 27.17 -13.67 21.40
N CYS A 141 27.08 -13.73 22.72
CA CYS A 141 26.92 -14.98 23.46
C CYS A 141 25.66 -15.74 23.06
N LEU A 142 24.54 -15.04 22.80
CA LEU A 142 23.32 -15.69 22.29
C LEU A 142 23.53 -16.32 20.91
N VAL A 143 24.18 -15.61 19.98
CA VAL A 143 24.41 -16.10 18.62
C VAL A 143 25.33 -17.32 18.62
N GLU A 144 26.40 -17.28 19.41
CA GLU A 144 27.32 -18.41 19.61
C GLU A 144 26.59 -19.60 20.26
N LEU A 145 25.78 -19.37 21.29
CA LEU A 145 25.00 -20.41 21.95
C LEU A 145 24.02 -21.11 21.00
N LEU A 146 23.43 -20.38 20.06
CA LEU A 146 22.52 -20.93 19.05
C LEU A 146 23.28 -21.55 17.86
N ASN A 147 24.60 -21.40 17.80
CA ASN A 147 25.47 -21.85 16.71
C ASN A 147 24.98 -21.40 15.31
N ILE A 148 24.55 -20.14 15.21
CA ILE A 148 24.00 -19.55 13.98
C ILE A 148 25.11 -18.78 13.27
N SER A 149 25.30 -19.03 11.96
CA SER A 149 26.24 -18.25 11.16
C SER A 149 25.79 -16.80 11.03
N VAL A 150 26.74 -15.87 10.94
CA VAL A 150 26.46 -14.42 10.86
C VAL A 150 25.47 -14.09 9.73
N ASP A 151 25.56 -14.81 8.61
CA ASP A 151 24.71 -14.62 7.44
C ASP A 151 23.24 -15.03 7.66
N ASN A 152 22.99 -15.94 8.60
CA ASN A 152 21.65 -16.47 8.88
C ASN A 152 20.97 -15.84 10.10
N ILE A 153 21.69 -15.06 10.90
CA ILE A 153 21.18 -14.38 12.11
C ILE A 153 19.83 -13.69 11.86
N SER A 154 19.71 -12.92 10.78
CA SER A 154 18.52 -12.13 10.46
C SER A 154 17.28 -12.96 10.05
N LYS A 155 17.47 -14.24 9.73
CA LYS A 155 16.42 -15.17 9.30
C LYS A 155 15.99 -16.11 10.42
N GLU A 156 16.92 -16.51 11.27
CA GLU A 156 16.72 -17.55 12.29
C GLU A 156 16.47 -16.96 13.68
N ILE A 157 17.16 -15.88 14.05
CA ILE A 157 16.98 -15.24 15.36
C ILE A 157 15.72 -14.37 15.36
N ASN A 158 14.83 -14.66 16.30
CA ASN A 158 13.59 -13.94 16.50
C ASN A 158 13.33 -13.73 18.01
N TYR A 159 12.17 -13.16 18.37
CA TYR A 159 11.83 -12.88 19.77
C TYR A 159 11.90 -14.12 20.67
N TYR A 160 11.48 -15.29 20.16
CA TYR A 160 11.51 -16.54 20.91
C TYR A 160 12.94 -17.01 21.19
N SER A 161 13.87 -16.81 20.25
CA SER A 161 15.29 -17.11 20.45
C SER A 161 15.86 -16.40 21.69
N PHE A 162 15.47 -15.14 21.93
CA PHE A 162 15.83 -14.42 23.15
C PHE A 162 15.06 -14.92 24.38
N LYS A 163 13.73 -15.10 24.25
CA LYS A 163 12.86 -15.50 25.37
C LYS A 163 13.26 -16.86 25.95
N GLU A 164 13.49 -17.85 25.09
CA GLU A 164 13.82 -19.23 25.47
C GLU A 164 15.21 -19.35 26.11
N ASN A 165 16.11 -18.40 25.82
CA ASN A 165 17.44 -18.33 26.44
C ASN A 165 17.51 -17.33 27.61
N GLY A 166 16.38 -17.01 28.24
CA GLY A 166 16.34 -16.16 29.44
C GLY A 166 16.64 -14.68 29.19
N LEU A 167 16.67 -14.25 27.92
CA LEU A 167 16.95 -12.87 27.51
C LEU A 167 15.68 -12.07 27.18
N GLY A 168 14.49 -12.58 27.50
CA GLY A 168 13.24 -11.84 27.28
C GLY A 168 13.22 -10.48 27.99
N TYR A 169 13.57 -10.46 29.28
CA TYR A 169 13.64 -9.22 30.07
C TYR A 169 14.76 -8.29 29.59
N PHE A 170 15.92 -8.87 29.25
CA PHE A 170 17.05 -8.15 28.67
C PHE A 170 16.67 -7.45 27.35
N LEU A 171 15.99 -8.17 26.46
CA LEU A 171 15.52 -7.65 25.18
C LEU A 171 14.47 -6.55 25.36
N TRP A 172 13.63 -6.63 26.40
CA TRP A 172 12.71 -5.55 26.72
C TRP A 172 13.43 -4.29 27.21
N ILE A 173 14.34 -4.41 28.18
CA ILE A 173 15.07 -3.27 28.78
C ILE A 173 15.80 -2.46 27.70
N PHE A 174 16.64 -3.14 26.92
CA PHE A 174 17.60 -2.46 26.04
C PHE A 174 17.06 -2.26 24.62
N PHE A 175 16.07 -3.05 24.20
CA PHE A 175 15.68 -3.12 22.79
C PHE A 175 14.17 -3.06 22.56
N ASN A 176 13.35 -2.82 23.59
CA ASN A 176 11.89 -2.75 23.50
C ASN A 176 11.28 -3.98 22.78
N ASN A 177 11.73 -5.18 23.15
CA ASN A 177 11.29 -6.44 22.53
C ASN A 177 11.55 -6.50 21.01
N SER A 178 12.55 -5.77 20.51
CA SER A 178 12.95 -5.78 19.11
C SER A 178 14.24 -6.59 18.91
N PRO A 179 14.14 -7.86 18.47
CA PRO A 179 15.31 -8.65 18.07
C PRO A 179 16.19 -7.91 17.08
N TYR A 180 15.60 -7.19 16.12
CA TYR A 180 16.36 -6.40 15.16
C TYR A 180 17.24 -5.32 15.80
N ARG A 181 16.75 -4.60 16.82
CA ARG A 181 17.58 -3.57 17.49
C ARG A 181 18.77 -4.20 18.20
N ALA A 182 18.56 -5.34 18.86
CA ALA A 182 19.64 -6.11 19.46
C ALA A 182 20.65 -6.56 18.40
N LEU A 183 20.16 -7.20 17.33
CA LEU A 183 21.00 -7.72 16.26
C LEU A 183 21.78 -6.64 15.52
N SER A 184 21.13 -5.53 15.13
CA SER A 184 21.79 -4.41 14.45
C SER A 184 22.81 -3.68 15.32
N MET A 185 22.64 -3.69 16.66
CA MET A 185 23.66 -3.17 17.58
C MET A 185 24.92 -4.05 17.62
N ALA A 186 24.76 -5.37 17.60
CA ALA A 186 25.89 -6.30 17.64
C ALA A 186 26.52 -6.58 16.27
N TYR A 187 25.71 -6.53 15.21
CA TYR A 187 26.05 -6.81 13.83
C TYR A 187 25.50 -5.68 12.95
N PRO A 188 26.23 -4.55 12.82
CA PRO A 188 25.77 -3.36 12.08
C PRO A 188 25.40 -3.59 10.62
N GLN A 189 25.88 -4.69 10.01
CA GLN A 189 25.51 -5.12 8.66
C GLN A 189 24.07 -5.64 8.55
N ILE A 190 23.43 -5.99 9.67
CA ILE A 190 22.03 -6.46 9.69
C ILE A 190 21.11 -5.26 9.50
N THR A 191 20.43 -5.26 8.37
CA THR A 191 19.45 -4.23 7.99
C THR A 191 18.03 -4.75 8.18
N VAL A 192 17.04 -3.85 8.16
CA VAL A 192 15.64 -4.30 8.25
C VAL A 192 15.26 -5.12 7.02
N GLU A 193 15.85 -4.81 5.87
CA GLU A 193 15.65 -5.53 4.61
C GLU A 193 16.16 -6.97 4.65
N SER A 194 17.21 -7.26 5.43
CA SER A 194 17.70 -8.63 5.60
C SER A 194 16.84 -9.47 6.55
N MET A 195 15.98 -8.84 7.36
CA MET A 195 15.11 -9.54 8.30
C MET A 195 13.98 -10.27 7.58
N LYS A 196 13.67 -11.50 7.99
CA LYS A 196 12.50 -12.25 7.51
C LYS A 196 11.18 -11.50 7.72
N LYS A 197 11.08 -10.71 8.80
CA LYS A 197 9.93 -9.86 9.12
C LYS A 197 10.42 -8.53 9.65
N ALA A 198 9.81 -7.45 9.17
CA ALA A 198 10.08 -6.12 9.70
C ALA A 198 9.80 -6.06 11.22
N PRO A 199 10.62 -5.32 12.00
CA PRO A 199 10.44 -5.18 13.43
C PRO A 199 9.08 -4.62 13.82
N ASN A 200 8.63 -4.90 15.04
CA ASN A 200 7.42 -4.28 15.59
C ASN A 200 7.56 -2.75 15.56
N GLY A 201 6.50 -2.07 15.12
CA GLY A 201 6.51 -0.61 14.98
C GLY A 201 7.27 -0.06 13.78
N TYR A 202 8.01 -0.87 13.00
CA TYR A 202 8.80 -0.39 11.85
C TYR A 202 7.97 0.38 10.82
N TRP A 203 6.76 -0.12 10.57
CA TRP A 203 5.79 0.48 9.66
C TRP A 203 4.87 1.47 10.33
N SER A 204 4.98 1.75 11.64
CA SER A 204 4.02 2.60 12.36
C SER A 204 4.26 4.10 12.12
N GLY A 205 3.18 4.87 12.27
CA GLY A 205 3.21 6.34 12.21
C GLY A 205 3.60 6.92 10.85
N ARG A 206 3.85 8.23 10.81
CA ARG A 206 4.19 8.96 9.58
C ARG A 206 5.48 8.45 8.94
N ILE A 207 6.49 8.13 9.75
CA ILE A 207 7.79 7.63 9.27
C ILE A 207 7.60 6.27 8.58
N GLY A 208 6.84 5.34 9.19
CA GLY A 208 6.53 4.05 8.61
C GLY A 208 5.75 4.16 7.30
N LYS A 209 4.78 5.09 7.23
CA LYS A 209 4.09 5.43 5.98
C LYS A 209 5.07 5.87 4.90
N SER A 210 5.95 6.82 5.19
CA SER A 210 6.95 7.31 4.22
C SER A 210 7.95 6.23 3.79
N ARG A 211 8.33 5.31 4.69
CA ARG A 211 9.15 4.13 4.33
C ARG A 211 8.43 3.24 3.33
N GLY A 212 7.16 2.92 3.59
CA GLY A 212 6.34 2.10 2.68
C GLY A 212 6.26 2.72 1.28
N VAL A 213 5.95 4.02 1.22
CA VAL A 213 5.87 4.79 -0.04
C VAL A 213 7.20 4.76 -0.81
N ARG A 214 8.30 5.04 -0.12
CA ARG A 214 9.64 5.05 -0.72
C ARG A 214 10.04 3.67 -1.22
N LYS A 215 9.72 2.61 -0.46
CA LYS A 215 10.02 1.23 -0.86
C LYS A 215 9.19 0.82 -2.09
N LEU A 216 7.90 1.14 -2.13
CA LEU A 216 7.06 0.88 -3.32
C LEU A 216 7.60 1.62 -4.55
N ARG A 217 7.95 2.91 -4.41
CA ARG A 217 8.54 3.69 -5.49
C ARG A 217 9.81 3.04 -6.03
N LYS A 218 10.75 2.71 -5.14
CA LYS A 218 12.02 2.06 -5.48
C LYS A 218 11.78 0.73 -6.22
N LEU A 219 10.87 -0.11 -5.75
CA LEU A 219 10.54 -1.38 -6.41
C LEU A 219 10.02 -1.19 -7.83
N LEU A 220 9.19 -0.17 -8.06
CA LEU A 220 8.66 0.13 -9.39
C LEU A 220 9.75 0.69 -10.32
N GLU A 221 10.62 1.56 -9.82
CA GLU A 221 11.76 2.08 -10.57
C GLU A 221 12.76 0.97 -10.93
N GLU A 222 13.00 0.00 -10.04
CA GLU A 222 13.89 -1.14 -10.24
C GLU A 222 13.26 -2.28 -11.07
N SER A 223 11.94 -2.28 -11.26
CA SER A 223 11.23 -3.34 -11.99
C SER A 223 11.49 -3.35 -13.50
N GLY A 224 11.98 -2.24 -14.06
CA GLY A 224 12.19 -2.07 -15.50
C GLY A 224 10.90 -1.85 -16.31
N TYR A 225 9.72 -1.81 -15.66
CA TYR A 225 8.47 -1.50 -16.35
C TYR A 225 8.35 -0.02 -16.68
N GLU A 226 7.72 0.27 -17.81
CA GLU A 226 7.31 1.64 -18.15
C GLU A 226 6.32 2.17 -17.11
N LYS A 227 6.44 3.45 -16.80
CA LYS A 227 5.68 4.11 -15.73
C LYS A 227 4.18 4.07 -15.98
N GLU A 228 3.77 4.14 -17.23
CA GLU A 228 2.40 4.05 -17.71
C GLU A 228 1.73 2.72 -17.35
N LEU A 229 2.53 1.67 -17.08
CA LEU A 229 2.06 0.34 -16.69
C LEU A 229 1.97 0.15 -15.17
N PHE A 230 2.46 1.08 -14.34
CA PHE A 230 2.40 0.92 -12.89
C PHE A 230 0.99 0.65 -12.34
N PRO A 231 -0.09 1.30 -12.83
CA PRO A 231 -1.46 0.99 -12.40
C PRO A 231 -1.91 -0.46 -12.69
N SER A 232 -1.40 -1.08 -13.76
CA SER A 232 -1.74 -2.47 -14.09
C SER A 232 -0.88 -3.50 -13.35
N ILE A 233 0.30 -3.09 -12.88
CA ILE A 233 1.23 -3.95 -12.12
C ILE A 233 0.91 -3.94 -10.63
N VAL A 234 0.62 -2.77 -10.06
CA VAL A 234 0.41 -2.60 -8.62
C VAL A 234 -0.97 -3.14 -8.23
N CYS A 235 -0.99 -4.41 -7.85
CA CYS A 235 -2.12 -5.11 -7.27
C CYS A 235 -1.77 -5.64 -5.87
N GLU A 236 -2.77 -6.20 -5.16
CA GLU A 236 -2.59 -6.75 -3.82
C GLU A 236 -1.48 -7.81 -3.78
N SER A 237 -1.48 -8.78 -4.71
CA SER A 237 -0.45 -9.82 -4.75
C SER A 237 0.95 -9.25 -5.01
N PHE A 238 1.09 -8.23 -5.88
CA PHE A 238 2.38 -7.54 -6.07
C PHE A 238 2.89 -6.91 -4.77
N ILE A 239 2.00 -6.24 -4.03
CA ILE A 239 2.35 -5.57 -2.76
C ILE A 239 2.76 -6.60 -1.70
N GLU A 240 2.01 -7.70 -1.59
CA GLU A 240 2.26 -8.74 -0.60
C GLU A 240 3.55 -9.51 -0.87
N ASN A 241 3.79 -9.91 -2.12
CA ASN A 241 4.99 -10.63 -2.53
C ASN A 241 6.27 -9.80 -2.32
N ASN A 242 6.15 -8.47 -2.27
CA ASN A 242 7.26 -7.55 -2.01
C ASN A 242 7.38 -7.12 -0.54
N GLY A 243 6.69 -7.80 0.39
CA GLY A 243 6.83 -7.56 1.83
C GLY A 243 6.21 -6.24 2.32
N LEU A 244 5.32 -5.64 1.51
CA LEU A 244 4.68 -4.36 1.80
C LEU A 244 3.25 -4.48 2.34
N SER A 245 2.79 -5.69 2.72
CA SER A 245 1.43 -5.91 3.25
C SER A 245 1.13 -5.07 4.50
N ARG A 246 2.09 -4.94 5.41
CA ARG A 246 1.92 -4.19 6.67
C ARG A 246 1.69 -2.69 6.44
N PRO A 247 2.55 -1.94 5.73
CA PRO A 247 2.30 -0.52 5.47
C PRO A 247 1.08 -0.32 4.56
N TYR A 248 0.84 -1.22 3.61
CA TYR A 248 -0.36 -1.26 2.76
C TYR A 248 -1.67 -1.27 3.57
N GLN A 249 -1.81 -2.22 4.48
CA GLN A 249 -2.99 -2.35 5.34
C GLN A 249 -3.10 -1.19 6.33
N ALA A 250 -1.99 -0.82 6.98
CA ALA A 250 -2.01 0.16 8.08
C ALA A 250 -2.23 1.60 7.63
N HIS A 251 -1.77 1.99 6.44
CA HIS A 251 -1.76 3.40 6.01
C HIS A 251 -2.56 3.71 4.76
N PHE A 252 -2.95 2.68 4.00
CA PHE A 252 -3.58 2.84 2.69
C PHE A 252 -4.89 2.06 2.59
N ASN A 253 -5.47 1.64 3.72
CA ASN A 253 -6.76 0.95 3.82
C ASN A 253 -6.90 -0.24 2.86
N SER A 254 -5.80 -0.97 2.64
CA SER A 254 -5.76 -2.06 1.67
C SER A 254 -6.24 -1.66 0.26
N SER A 255 -5.93 -0.42 -0.17
CA SER A 255 -6.21 0.08 -1.51
C SER A 255 -4.91 0.19 -2.31
N PRO A 256 -4.69 -0.65 -3.34
CA PRO A 256 -3.50 -0.57 -4.18
C PRO A 256 -3.38 0.80 -4.86
N PHE A 257 -4.52 1.40 -5.22
CA PHE A 257 -4.58 2.75 -5.76
C PHE A 257 -4.06 3.79 -4.77
N HIS A 258 -4.54 3.80 -3.52
CA HIS A 258 -4.06 4.78 -2.54
C HIS A 258 -2.57 4.65 -2.25
N PHE A 259 -2.05 3.42 -2.27
CA PHE A 259 -0.62 3.19 -2.08
C PHE A 259 0.18 3.70 -3.28
N LEU A 260 -0.27 3.42 -4.50
CA LEU A 260 0.33 3.93 -5.73
C LEU A 260 0.26 5.46 -5.82
N ASP A 261 -0.89 6.08 -5.52
CA ASP A 261 -1.06 7.53 -5.53
C ASP A 261 -0.19 8.20 -4.45
N ALA A 262 0.04 7.55 -3.31
CA ALA A 262 1.01 8.06 -2.33
C ALA A 262 2.45 8.01 -2.85
N ALA A 263 2.80 7.01 -3.68
CA ALA A 263 4.10 6.92 -4.34
C ALA A 263 4.22 7.85 -5.55
N TYR A 264 3.14 8.11 -6.29
CA TYR A 264 3.13 8.97 -7.46
C TYR A 264 1.91 9.90 -7.42
N PRO A 265 1.96 10.96 -6.58
CA PRO A 265 0.81 11.80 -6.30
C PRO A 265 0.20 12.40 -7.56
N ARG A 266 -1.09 12.11 -7.79
CA ARG A 266 -1.91 12.66 -8.88
C ARG A 266 -1.39 12.34 -10.29
N GLN A 267 -0.53 11.33 -10.43
CA GLN A 267 0.01 10.94 -11.74
C GLN A 267 -0.87 9.89 -12.43
N PHE A 268 -1.59 9.09 -11.65
CA PHE A 268 -2.48 8.04 -12.12
C PHE A 268 -3.90 8.26 -11.64
N LYS A 269 -4.86 7.75 -12.40
CA LYS A 269 -6.28 7.83 -12.07
C LYS A 269 -6.78 6.48 -11.52
N PRO A 270 -7.81 6.48 -10.66
CA PRO A 270 -8.31 5.23 -10.06
C PRO A 270 -8.75 4.17 -11.07
N TRP A 271 -9.20 4.59 -12.25
CA TRP A 271 -9.68 3.70 -13.31
C TRP A 271 -8.59 3.22 -14.26
N GLU A 272 -7.34 3.65 -14.07
CA GLU A 272 -6.18 3.08 -14.76
C GLU A 272 -5.70 1.79 -14.10
N MET A 273 -6.13 1.54 -12.85
CA MET A 273 -5.88 0.29 -12.15
C MET A 273 -6.58 -0.89 -12.87
N ASN A 274 -6.04 -2.10 -12.75
CA ASN A 274 -6.69 -3.32 -13.28
C ASN A 274 -8.14 -3.48 -12.83
N TRP A 275 -8.43 -3.04 -11.61
CA TRP A 275 -9.78 -2.93 -11.09
C TRP A 275 -9.95 -1.58 -10.40
N THR A 276 -10.94 -0.80 -10.86
CA THR A 276 -11.23 0.49 -10.24
C THR A 276 -11.72 0.28 -8.80
N PRO A 277 -11.16 0.97 -7.79
CA PRO A 277 -11.61 0.82 -6.41
C PRO A 277 -13.09 1.21 -6.26
N SER A 278 -13.80 0.51 -5.39
CA SER A 278 -15.27 0.64 -5.23
C SER A 278 -15.70 2.06 -4.84
N GLU A 279 -14.88 2.78 -4.07
CA GLU A 279 -15.14 4.17 -3.68
C GLU A 279 -15.20 5.15 -4.87
N PHE A 280 -14.58 4.80 -6.00
CA PHE A 280 -14.62 5.58 -7.24
C PHE A 280 -15.68 5.07 -8.23
N MET A 281 -16.45 4.04 -7.89
CA MET A 281 -17.53 3.50 -8.73
C MET A 281 -18.81 4.31 -8.59
N ASN A 282 -18.83 5.52 -9.15
CA ASN A 282 -20.03 6.35 -9.20
C ASN A 282 -20.18 7.03 -10.57
N THR A 283 -21.37 7.55 -10.86
CA THR A 283 -21.73 8.18 -12.14
C THR A 283 -20.80 9.32 -12.53
N LYS A 284 -20.37 10.14 -11.57
CA LYS A 284 -19.47 11.28 -11.84
C LYS A 284 -18.09 10.79 -12.31
N MET A 285 -17.54 9.78 -11.65
CA MET A 285 -16.26 9.20 -12.03
C MET A 285 -16.37 8.38 -13.31
N ALA A 286 -17.46 7.63 -13.52
CA ALA A 286 -17.72 6.92 -14.77
C ALA A 286 -17.69 7.88 -15.98
N LYS A 287 -18.33 9.05 -15.86
CA LYS A 287 -18.30 10.09 -16.90
C LYS A 287 -16.88 10.55 -17.22
N LYS A 288 -16.05 10.80 -16.19
CA LYS A 288 -14.65 11.21 -16.37
C LYS A 288 -13.79 10.10 -16.97
N ALA A 289 -14.00 8.86 -16.54
CA ALA A 289 -13.23 7.70 -16.95
C ALA A 289 -13.49 7.35 -18.42
N VAL A 290 -14.76 7.24 -18.82
CA VAL A 290 -15.15 6.99 -20.21
C VAL A 290 -14.69 8.13 -21.11
N ARG A 291 -14.88 9.40 -20.69
CA ARG A 291 -14.38 10.54 -21.47
C ARG A 291 -12.87 10.49 -21.68
N TRP A 292 -12.12 10.18 -20.64
CA TRP A 292 -10.68 10.04 -20.74
C TRP A 292 -10.26 8.90 -21.69
N VAL A 293 -10.92 7.72 -21.63
CA VAL A 293 -10.60 6.63 -22.56
C VAL A 293 -10.96 7.02 -24.00
N VAL A 294 -12.18 7.51 -24.25
CA VAL A 294 -12.65 7.83 -25.60
C VAL A 294 -11.85 8.98 -26.23
N GLU A 295 -11.67 10.09 -25.50
CA GLU A 295 -11.05 11.29 -26.06
C GLU A 295 -9.53 11.28 -25.97
N LYS A 296 -8.94 10.71 -24.92
CA LYS A 296 -7.47 10.76 -24.69
C LYS A 296 -6.75 9.48 -25.07
N ARG A 297 -7.37 8.30 -24.90
CA ARG A 297 -6.72 7.02 -25.27
C ARG A 297 -7.06 6.59 -26.70
N LEU A 298 -8.33 6.70 -27.10
CA LEU A 298 -8.78 6.36 -28.46
C LEU A 298 -8.70 7.54 -29.44
N GLY A 299 -8.49 8.76 -28.94
CA GLY A 299 -8.34 9.96 -29.77
C GLY A 299 -9.63 10.42 -30.47
N ILE A 300 -10.79 10.00 -30.00
CA ILE A 300 -12.09 10.34 -30.59
C ILE A 300 -12.66 11.53 -29.82
N LEU A 301 -12.64 12.73 -30.40
CA LEU A 301 -13.11 13.96 -29.75
C LEU A 301 -14.65 14.07 -29.78
N LEU A 302 -15.30 13.08 -29.20
CA LEU A 302 -16.74 12.83 -29.32
C LEU A 302 -17.61 13.96 -28.76
N SER A 303 -17.11 14.71 -27.77
CA SER A 303 -17.82 15.88 -27.23
C SER A 303 -18.11 16.93 -28.32
N GLU A 304 -17.20 17.10 -29.27
CA GLU A 304 -17.27 18.12 -30.32
C GLU A 304 -17.93 17.61 -31.61
N MET A 305 -18.01 16.29 -31.81
CA MET A 305 -18.61 15.69 -33.02
C MET A 305 -20.12 15.94 -33.12
N HIS A 306 -20.62 16.22 -34.31
CA HIS A 306 -22.05 16.24 -34.59
C HIS A 306 -22.60 14.80 -34.63
N PRO A 307 -23.86 14.52 -34.22
CA PRO A 307 -24.43 13.17 -34.29
C PRO A 307 -24.32 12.50 -35.67
N HIS A 308 -24.34 13.30 -36.75
CA HIS A 308 -24.14 12.80 -38.11
C HIS A 308 -22.73 12.22 -38.33
N ASP A 309 -21.70 12.88 -37.79
CA ASP A 309 -20.32 12.41 -37.87
C ASP A 309 -20.10 11.17 -37.01
N VAL A 310 -20.74 11.13 -35.83
CA VAL A 310 -20.73 9.96 -34.93
C VAL A 310 -21.26 8.72 -35.65
N TRP A 311 -22.38 8.87 -36.38
CA TRP A 311 -22.96 7.81 -37.21
C TRP A 311 -22.04 7.42 -38.36
N ARG A 312 -21.58 8.41 -39.15
CA ARG A 312 -20.73 8.20 -40.33
C ARG A 312 -19.44 7.46 -39.98
N GLU A 313 -18.78 7.83 -38.89
CA GLU A 313 -17.55 7.20 -38.41
C GLU A 313 -17.78 5.88 -37.65
N LYS A 314 -19.05 5.48 -37.46
CA LYS A 314 -19.43 4.26 -36.75
C LYS A 314 -18.79 4.18 -35.36
N VAL A 315 -18.77 5.30 -34.63
CA VAL A 315 -18.07 5.43 -33.34
C VAL A 315 -18.53 4.37 -32.33
N ALA A 316 -19.83 4.06 -32.29
CA ALA A 316 -20.39 3.04 -31.40
C ALA A 316 -19.80 1.63 -31.65
N LEU A 317 -19.38 1.32 -32.88
CA LEU A 317 -18.71 0.06 -33.23
C LEU A 317 -17.21 0.08 -32.95
N ARG A 318 -16.60 1.27 -32.83
CA ARG A 318 -15.19 1.45 -32.46
C ARG A 318 -14.99 1.45 -30.94
N VAL A 319 -15.96 1.96 -30.19
CA VAL A 319 -15.95 2.02 -28.73
C VAL A 319 -16.82 0.89 -28.17
N THR A 320 -16.35 -0.34 -28.36
CA THR A 320 -17.06 -1.53 -27.86
C THR A 320 -16.86 -1.73 -26.36
N LYS A 321 -17.67 -2.63 -25.79
CA LYS A 321 -17.50 -3.10 -24.41
C LYS A 321 -16.08 -3.62 -24.15
N GLU A 322 -15.56 -4.41 -25.08
CA GLU A 322 -14.24 -5.04 -25.00
C GLU A 322 -13.18 -3.95 -24.98
N LYS A 323 -13.30 -2.94 -25.85
CA LYS A 323 -12.33 -1.84 -25.91
C LYS A 323 -12.31 -1.01 -24.62
N LEU A 324 -13.48 -0.75 -24.04
CA LEU A 324 -13.55 -0.09 -22.73
C LEU A 324 -12.91 -0.95 -21.63
N CYS A 325 -13.09 -2.27 -21.67
CA CYS A 325 -12.50 -3.19 -20.70
C CYS A 325 -10.97 -3.28 -20.84
N GLU A 326 -10.43 -3.31 -22.05
CA GLU A 326 -8.98 -3.27 -22.34
C GLU A 326 -8.31 -2.03 -21.73
N HIS A 327 -9.04 -0.91 -21.65
CA HIS A 327 -8.55 0.35 -21.08
C HIS A 327 -8.93 0.53 -19.59
N GLY A 328 -9.18 -0.55 -18.85
CA GLY A 328 -9.37 -0.53 -17.39
C GLY A 328 -10.80 -0.21 -16.92
N LEU A 329 -11.75 0.02 -17.84
CA LEU A 329 -13.13 0.37 -17.48
C LEU A 329 -14.03 -0.85 -17.24
N ARG A 330 -13.46 -2.06 -17.10
CA ARG A 330 -14.22 -3.30 -16.91
C ARG A 330 -15.20 -3.22 -15.74
N GLY A 331 -14.77 -2.65 -14.62
CA GLY A 331 -15.64 -2.51 -13.45
C GLY A 331 -16.79 -1.51 -13.68
N PHE A 332 -16.56 -0.41 -14.40
CA PHE A 332 -17.63 0.51 -14.81
C PHE A 332 -18.61 -0.15 -15.78
N VAL A 333 -18.11 -0.85 -16.79
CA VAL A 333 -18.96 -1.59 -17.74
C VAL A 333 -19.90 -2.54 -16.99
N LYS A 334 -19.36 -3.36 -16.08
CA LYS A 334 -20.18 -4.29 -15.28
C LYS A 334 -21.20 -3.56 -14.40
N HIS A 335 -20.83 -2.45 -13.79
CA HIS A 335 -21.72 -1.68 -12.91
C HIS A 335 -22.86 -1.00 -13.69
N PHE A 336 -22.61 -0.56 -14.93
CA PHE A 336 -23.55 0.17 -15.76
C PHE A 336 -24.19 -0.72 -16.85
N GLY A 337 -24.78 -1.85 -16.45
CA GLY A 337 -25.61 -2.70 -17.32
C GLY A 337 -24.84 -3.64 -18.26
N ASP A 338 -23.52 -3.78 -18.08
CA ASP A 338 -22.64 -4.70 -18.81
C ASP A 338 -22.63 -4.51 -20.34
N ASN A 339 -22.89 -3.29 -20.80
CA ASN A 339 -22.87 -2.87 -22.20
C ASN A 339 -22.20 -1.50 -22.38
N SER A 340 -21.62 -1.23 -23.55
CA SER A 340 -20.98 0.06 -23.83
C SER A 340 -21.99 1.20 -24.00
N GLU A 341 -23.16 0.91 -24.57
CA GLU A 341 -24.18 1.90 -24.89
C GLU A 341 -24.63 2.72 -23.68
N THR A 342 -24.91 2.07 -22.57
CA THR A 342 -25.43 2.72 -21.36
C THR A 342 -24.43 3.76 -20.86
N LEU A 343 -23.14 3.41 -20.84
CA LEU A 343 -22.06 4.34 -20.51
C LEU A 343 -21.92 5.46 -21.54
N MET A 344 -21.92 5.13 -22.83
CA MET A 344 -21.74 6.11 -23.90
C MET A 344 -22.87 7.15 -23.92
N ARG A 345 -24.14 6.74 -23.79
CA ARG A 345 -25.28 7.66 -23.67
C ARG A 345 -25.24 8.49 -22.39
N LEU A 346 -24.78 7.89 -21.28
CA LEU A 346 -24.63 8.60 -20.01
C LEU A 346 -23.59 9.72 -20.10
N VAL A 347 -22.50 9.50 -20.82
CA VAL A 347 -21.38 10.46 -20.95
C VAL A 347 -21.65 11.49 -22.04
N TYR A 348 -22.26 11.07 -23.15
CA TYR A 348 -22.50 11.85 -24.36
C TYR A 348 -24.00 11.85 -24.71
N PRO A 349 -24.84 12.53 -23.90
CA PRO A 349 -26.27 12.56 -24.13
C PRO A 349 -26.58 13.22 -25.49
N GLY A 350 -27.52 12.61 -26.24
CA GLY A 350 -27.97 13.13 -27.54
C GLY A 350 -26.99 12.93 -28.71
N LYS A 351 -25.83 12.30 -28.51
CA LYS A 351 -24.85 12.05 -29.59
C LYS A 351 -25.12 10.77 -30.38
N PHE A 352 -25.88 9.83 -29.82
CA PHE A 352 -26.08 8.50 -30.39
C PHE A 352 -27.55 8.21 -30.68
N GLN A 353 -27.83 7.57 -31.82
CA GLN A 353 -29.15 7.02 -32.17
C GLN A 353 -29.37 5.64 -31.56
N GLU A 354 -30.62 5.21 -31.47
CA GLU A 354 -31.00 3.91 -30.88
C GLU A 354 -30.37 2.70 -31.61
N TRP A 355 -30.09 2.84 -32.91
CA TRP A 355 -29.51 1.80 -33.78
C TRP A 355 -28.00 1.93 -34.01
N ASP A 356 -27.31 2.85 -33.31
CA ASP A 356 -25.85 3.00 -33.40
C ASP A 356 -25.11 1.77 -32.83
N PHE A 357 -25.67 1.17 -31.78
CA PHE A 357 -25.10 0.04 -31.08
C PHE A 357 -25.77 -1.23 -31.61
N GLN A 358 -25.23 -1.80 -32.69
CA GLN A 358 -25.80 -3.00 -33.33
C GLN A 358 -26.05 -4.14 -32.31
N ARG A 359 -27.33 -4.38 -31.97
CA ARG A 359 -27.71 -5.44 -31.01
C ARG A 359 -28.21 -6.67 -31.74
N LYS A 360 -27.91 -7.85 -31.19
CA LYS A 360 -28.47 -9.10 -31.68
C LYS A 360 -30.00 -9.07 -31.52
N GLY A 361 -30.72 -9.17 -32.64
CA GLY A 361 -32.18 -9.17 -32.66
C GLY A 361 -32.85 -7.80 -32.61
N GLU A 362 -32.11 -6.70 -32.83
CA GLU A 362 -32.69 -5.35 -32.85
C GLU A 362 -33.78 -5.17 -33.93
N TRP A 363 -33.65 -5.88 -35.05
CA TRP A 363 -34.57 -5.86 -36.18
C TRP A 363 -35.61 -6.99 -36.11
N GLN A 364 -36.26 -7.19 -34.97
CA GLN A 364 -37.24 -8.27 -34.78
C GLN A 364 -38.58 -7.77 -34.24
N GLY A 365 -39.67 -8.38 -34.71
CA GLY A 365 -41.03 -8.13 -34.24
C GLY A 365 -41.53 -6.70 -34.53
N GLU A 366 -42.58 -6.31 -33.81
CA GLU A 366 -43.19 -4.98 -33.97
C GLU A 366 -42.28 -3.86 -33.45
N ALA A 367 -41.54 -4.10 -32.36
CA ALA A 367 -40.58 -3.14 -31.82
C ALA A 367 -39.46 -2.83 -32.83
N GLY A 368 -38.91 -3.87 -33.48
CA GLY A 368 -37.91 -3.71 -34.53
C GLY A 368 -38.44 -2.98 -35.76
N ARG A 369 -39.71 -3.18 -36.15
CA ARG A 369 -40.34 -2.40 -37.23
C ARG A 369 -40.49 -0.92 -36.89
N LYS A 370 -40.86 -0.59 -35.65
CA LYS A 370 -40.91 0.80 -35.16
C LYS A 370 -39.53 1.44 -35.13
N LEU A 371 -38.52 0.71 -34.68
CA LEU A 371 -37.12 1.16 -34.71
C LEU A 371 -36.64 1.39 -36.15
N ALA A 372 -36.97 0.47 -37.07
CA ALA A 372 -36.60 0.57 -38.47
C ALA A 372 -37.22 1.79 -39.15
N ALA A 373 -38.49 2.08 -38.83
CA ALA A 373 -39.17 3.28 -39.29
C ALA A 373 -38.43 4.56 -38.83
N LYS A 374 -38.09 4.65 -37.53
CA LYS A 374 -37.29 5.78 -37.00
C LYS A 374 -35.93 5.90 -37.69
N ALA A 375 -35.21 4.79 -37.85
CA ALA A 375 -33.90 4.75 -38.50
C ALA A 375 -33.96 5.23 -39.94
N THR A 376 -34.98 4.79 -40.67
CA THR A 376 -35.20 5.15 -42.07
C THR A 376 -35.51 6.65 -42.19
N ARG A 377 -36.40 7.18 -41.35
CA ARG A 377 -36.73 8.61 -41.34
C ARG A 377 -35.50 9.46 -41.05
N TRP A 378 -34.77 9.13 -39.99
CA TRP A 378 -33.58 9.87 -39.60
C TRP A 378 -32.50 9.88 -40.69
N VAL A 379 -32.21 8.74 -41.33
CA VAL A 379 -31.19 8.69 -42.39
C VAL A 379 -31.60 9.50 -43.63
N ILE A 380 -32.89 9.48 -43.98
CA ILE A 380 -33.41 10.18 -45.16
C ILE A 380 -33.52 11.68 -44.91
N GLU A 381 -34.27 12.06 -43.88
CA GLU A 381 -34.66 13.45 -43.61
C GLU A 381 -33.53 14.19 -42.91
N ASP A 382 -33.07 13.70 -41.76
CA ASP A 382 -32.11 14.42 -40.91
C ASP A 382 -30.68 14.30 -41.45
N TYR A 383 -30.21 13.09 -41.75
CA TYR A 383 -28.81 12.85 -42.15
C TYR A 383 -28.53 13.25 -43.60
N SER A 384 -29.41 12.87 -44.53
CA SER A 384 -29.19 13.09 -45.97
C SER A 384 -29.89 14.34 -46.51
N GLY A 385 -30.85 14.92 -45.78
CA GLY A 385 -31.65 16.05 -46.25
C GLY A 385 -32.49 15.74 -47.49
N LEU A 386 -32.83 14.48 -47.70
CA LEU A 386 -33.59 14.02 -48.87
C LEU A 386 -35.09 13.96 -48.55
N HIS A 387 -35.90 14.17 -49.58
CA HIS A 387 -37.34 13.88 -49.50
C HIS A 387 -37.57 12.36 -49.57
N PRO A 388 -38.54 11.78 -48.83
CA PRO A 388 -38.80 10.33 -48.82
C PRO A 388 -39.06 9.68 -50.19
N GLN A 389 -39.60 10.44 -51.15
CA GLN A 389 -39.85 9.99 -52.52
C GLN A 389 -38.70 10.28 -53.50
N SER A 390 -37.52 10.64 -53.00
CA SER A 390 -36.35 10.90 -53.84
C SER A 390 -35.93 9.61 -54.58
N PRO A 391 -35.71 9.66 -55.91
CA PRO A 391 -35.27 8.49 -56.68
C PRO A 391 -33.86 8.01 -56.30
N LYS A 392 -33.12 8.79 -55.51
CA LYS A 392 -31.81 8.41 -54.96
C LYS A 392 -31.90 7.40 -53.82
N ILE A 393 -33.08 7.17 -53.26
CA ILE A 393 -33.29 6.25 -52.13
C ILE A 393 -33.52 4.83 -52.68
N ASP A 394 -32.45 4.23 -53.17
CA ASP A 394 -32.44 2.85 -53.66
C ASP A 394 -31.87 1.87 -52.61
N TRP A 395 -31.66 0.61 -52.97
CA TRP A 395 -31.06 -0.36 -52.05
C TRP A 395 -29.63 0.03 -51.66
N ARG A 396 -28.85 0.63 -52.57
CA ARG A 396 -27.48 1.07 -52.30
C ARG A 396 -27.47 2.18 -51.26
N PHE A 397 -28.43 3.11 -51.30
CA PHE A 397 -28.58 4.14 -50.28
C PHE A 397 -28.64 3.56 -48.86
N PHE A 398 -29.45 2.52 -48.62
CA PHE A 398 -29.52 1.90 -47.30
C PHE A 398 -28.21 1.21 -46.92
N VAL A 399 -27.53 0.58 -47.87
CA VAL A 399 -26.24 -0.10 -47.63
C VAL A 399 -25.13 0.91 -47.29
N GLU A 400 -24.97 1.94 -48.11
CA GLU A 400 -23.97 3.00 -47.96
C GLU A 400 -24.16 3.76 -46.65
N ASN A 401 -25.42 3.94 -46.22
CA ASN A 401 -25.76 4.60 -44.96
C ASN A 401 -25.84 3.64 -43.76
N GLY A 402 -25.37 2.39 -43.87
CA GLY A 402 -25.22 1.49 -42.71
C GLY A 402 -26.50 0.80 -42.24
N LEU A 403 -27.60 0.88 -43.00
CA LEU A 403 -28.88 0.22 -42.71
C LEU A 403 -29.06 -1.13 -43.44
N TYR A 404 -27.97 -1.73 -43.95
CA TYR A 404 -28.04 -3.06 -44.58
C TYR A 404 -28.65 -4.13 -43.66
N GLY A 405 -28.21 -4.20 -42.40
CA GLY A 405 -28.71 -5.17 -41.43
C GLY A 405 -30.22 -5.06 -41.19
N MET A 406 -30.75 -3.82 -41.24
CA MET A 406 -32.17 -3.53 -41.13
C MET A 406 -32.94 -4.01 -42.36
N ILE A 407 -32.50 -3.64 -43.58
CA ILE A 407 -33.24 -3.94 -44.80
C ILE A 407 -33.20 -5.43 -45.17
N SER A 408 -32.11 -6.13 -44.82
CA SER A 408 -31.96 -7.57 -45.06
C SER A 408 -32.58 -8.47 -43.97
N ALA A 409 -33.09 -7.89 -42.89
CA ALA A 409 -33.63 -8.66 -41.77
C ALA A 409 -34.89 -9.44 -42.17
N LYS A 410 -34.77 -10.78 -42.26
CA LYS A 410 -35.89 -11.68 -42.58
C LYS A 410 -37.09 -11.49 -41.65
N SER A 411 -36.84 -11.20 -40.38
CA SER A 411 -37.84 -10.97 -39.33
C SER A 411 -38.69 -9.71 -39.52
N LEU A 412 -38.20 -8.70 -40.23
CA LEU A 412 -38.98 -7.50 -40.55
C LEU A 412 -39.86 -7.70 -41.80
N GLY A 413 -39.56 -8.69 -42.63
CA GLY A 413 -40.31 -8.97 -43.86
C GLY A 413 -40.05 -7.99 -45.01
N PHE A 414 -39.02 -7.14 -44.90
CA PHE A 414 -38.68 -6.19 -45.97
C PHE A 414 -38.06 -6.87 -47.20
N ASN A 415 -37.44 -8.05 -47.03
CA ASN A 415 -36.84 -8.84 -48.13
C ASN A 415 -35.88 -8.02 -49.01
N SER A 416 -35.04 -7.17 -48.40
CA SER A 416 -34.13 -6.26 -49.11
C SER A 416 -34.82 -5.25 -50.03
N SER A 417 -36.13 -5.01 -49.87
CA SER A 417 -36.90 -4.05 -50.67
C SER A 417 -36.86 -2.65 -50.03
N PRO A 418 -36.27 -1.64 -50.71
CA PRO A 418 -36.31 -0.24 -50.25
C PRO A 418 -37.73 0.27 -50.10
N LYS A 419 -38.62 -0.14 -51.02
CA LYS A 419 -40.05 0.20 -51.00
C LYS A 419 -40.74 -0.30 -49.74
N ALA A 420 -40.46 -1.53 -49.31
CA ALA A 420 -41.04 -2.07 -48.08
C ALA A 420 -40.55 -1.33 -46.83
N ALA A 421 -39.27 -0.95 -46.79
CA ALA A 421 -38.69 -0.15 -45.71
C ALA A 421 -39.31 1.26 -45.67
N LEU A 422 -39.46 1.92 -46.83
CA LEU A 422 -40.10 3.23 -46.97
C LEU A 422 -41.58 3.18 -46.59
N GLN A 423 -42.34 2.17 -47.02
CA GLN A 423 -43.74 2.02 -46.64
C GLN A 423 -43.91 1.81 -45.13
N ASN A 424 -42.99 1.08 -44.48
CA ASN A 424 -42.99 0.92 -43.03
C ASN A 424 -42.65 2.24 -42.31
N ALA A 425 -41.78 3.06 -42.89
CA ALA A 425 -41.40 4.36 -42.34
C ALA A 425 -42.45 5.45 -42.60
N TYR A 426 -43.17 5.43 -43.71
CA TYR A 426 -44.17 6.43 -44.10
C TYR A 426 -45.46 5.74 -44.56
N PRO A 427 -46.30 5.26 -43.62
CA PRO A 427 -47.50 4.50 -43.95
C PRO A 427 -48.49 5.25 -44.85
N ASP A 428 -48.52 6.58 -44.76
CA ASP A 428 -49.45 7.45 -45.49
C ASP A 428 -48.95 7.84 -46.88
N MET A 429 -47.69 7.53 -47.23
CA MET A 429 -47.12 7.80 -48.54
C MET A 429 -47.18 6.56 -49.42
N ARG A 430 -47.43 6.78 -50.72
CA ARG A 430 -47.28 5.75 -51.76
C ARG A 430 -45.89 5.89 -52.39
N PHE A 431 -45.20 4.76 -52.50
CA PHE A 431 -43.93 4.62 -53.18
C PHE A 431 -44.16 3.67 -54.35
N ASP A 432 -43.84 4.11 -55.58
CA ASP A 432 -44.06 3.33 -56.79
C ASP A 432 -42.88 2.41 -57.09
#